data_AF-A0A348YK94-F1
#
_entry.id   AF-A0A348YK94-F1
#
_cell.length_a   1.000
_cell.length_b   1.000
_cell.length_c   1.000
_cell.angle_alpha   90.00
_cell.angle_beta   90.00
_cell.angle_gamma   90.00
#
_symmetry.space_group_name_H-M   'P 1'
#
loop_
_entity.id
_entity.type
_entity.pdbx_description
1 polymer ?
#
loop_
_entity_poly.entity_id
_entity_poly.type
_entity_poly.pdbx_seq_one_letter_code
_entity_poly.pdbx_strand_id
1 'polypeptide(L)'
;MQLNTLFSINNLKTYFQYPLRALISRSFYFHILFRQRGLGFFYLLCISIVLSVPASYQVAGILKYFRGLEISSLVSQIPASYLNSQGLLSPNDNPENFKILRNSKNQPAIVYNTENRTLSDDALAAPIELKSDAFIIKSAKGVSSIPYIA
;
A
#
# COMPACT_ATOMS: atom_id res chain seq x y z
N MET A 1 34.76 -43.96 9.60
CA MET A 1 35.80 -42.97 9.22
C MET A 1 35.65 -42.77 7.72
N GLN A 2 35.18 -41.66 7.13
CA GLN A 2 35.05 -40.26 7.56
C GLN A 2 33.78 -39.66 6.91
N LEU A 3 32.86 -39.14 7.71
CA LEU A 3 31.74 -38.28 7.28
C LEU A 3 32.22 -36.84 6.92
N ASN A 4 33.54 -36.59 6.97
CA ASN A 4 34.13 -35.25 6.98
C ASN A 4 34.59 -34.74 5.61
N THR A 5 34.36 -35.47 4.52
CA THR A 5 34.86 -35.10 3.18
C THR A 5 33.82 -34.46 2.26
N LEU A 6 32.56 -34.32 2.70
CA LEU A 6 31.51 -33.64 1.92
C LEU A 6 31.50 -32.10 2.08
N PHE A 7 32.02 -31.59 3.20
CA PHE A 7 32.15 -30.15 3.49
C PHE A 7 33.57 -29.63 3.22
N SER A 8 34.14 -29.94 2.06
CA SER A 8 35.35 -29.23 1.62
C SER A 8 35.01 -27.76 1.34
N ILE A 9 35.74 -26.83 1.94
CA ILE A 9 35.62 -25.37 1.76
C ILE A 9 35.61 -24.98 0.27
N ASN A 10 36.24 -25.81 -0.58
CA ASN A 10 36.25 -25.65 -2.03
C ASN A 10 34.86 -25.85 -2.68
N ASN A 11 34.03 -26.76 -2.17
CA ASN A 11 32.66 -26.94 -2.64
C ASN A 11 31.79 -25.73 -2.26
N LEU A 12 31.96 -25.19 -1.06
CA LEU A 12 31.22 -24.03 -0.55
C LEU A 12 31.48 -22.77 -1.39
N LYS A 13 32.74 -22.53 -1.76
CA LYS A 13 33.14 -21.42 -2.64
C LYS A 13 32.52 -21.54 -4.03
N THR A 14 32.39 -22.78 -4.51
CA THR A 14 31.72 -23.08 -5.77
C THR A 14 30.22 -22.76 -5.65
N TYR A 15 29.53 -23.28 -4.63
CA TYR A 15 28.10 -22.99 -4.39
C TYR A 15 27.79 -21.48 -4.27
N PHE A 16 28.71 -20.68 -3.71
CA PHE A 16 28.56 -19.22 -3.61
C PHE A 16 28.79 -18.47 -4.94
N GLN A 17 29.56 -19.05 -5.87
CA GLN A 17 29.77 -18.50 -7.22
C GLN A 17 28.66 -18.85 -8.22
N TYR A 18 27.93 -19.95 -8.00
CA TYR A 18 26.80 -20.36 -8.84
C TYR A 18 25.67 -19.29 -8.94
N PRO A 19 25.21 -18.61 -7.87
CA PRO A 19 24.18 -17.57 -8.00
C PRO A 19 24.68 -16.32 -8.75
N LEU A 20 25.96 -15.96 -8.64
CA LEU A 20 26.55 -14.85 -9.39
C LEU A 20 26.65 -15.17 -10.89
N ARG A 21 27.00 -16.41 -11.26
CA ARG A 21 27.00 -16.86 -12.66
C ARG A 21 25.58 -16.97 -13.24
N ALA A 22 24.58 -17.28 -12.40
CA ALA A 22 23.18 -17.27 -12.81
C ALA A 22 22.72 -15.86 -13.24
N LEU A 23 23.12 -14.82 -12.50
CA LEU A 23 22.74 -13.44 -12.82
C LEU A 23 23.28 -12.92 -14.16
N ILE A 24 24.42 -13.46 -14.64
CA ILE A 24 25.19 -12.88 -15.75
C ILE A 24 24.91 -13.59 -17.10
N SER A 25 24.45 -14.84 -17.12
CA SER A 25 24.40 -15.60 -18.39
C SER A 25 23.12 -16.40 -18.61
N ARG A 26 22.42 -16.10 -19.71
CA ARG A 26 21.26 -16.87 -20.21
C ARG A 26 21.60 -18.34 -20.48
N SER A 27 22.83 -18.63 -20.89
CA SER A 27 23.30 -19.99 -21.21
C SER A 27 23.38 -20.90 -19.98
N PHE A 28 23.55 -20.34 -18.78
CA PHE A 28 23.65 -21.08 -17.53
C PHE A 28 22.30 -21.67 -17.09
N TYR A 29 21.20 -20.93 -17.31
CA TYR A 29 19.86 -21.42 -16.99
C TYR A 29 19.47 -22.64 -17.83
N PHE A 30 19.75 -22.61 -19.13
CA PHE A 30 19.54 -23.77 -20.00
C PHE A 30 20.45 -24.95 -19.65
N HIS A 31 21.70 -24.67 -19.29
CA HIS A 31 22.64 -25.71 -18.85
C HIS A 31 22.16 -26.43 -17.58
N ILE A 32 21.70 -25.69 -16.57
CA ILE A 32 21.16 -26.28 -15.33
C ILE A 32 19.85 -27.02 -15.58
N LEU A 33 18.98 -26.46 -16.43
CA LEU A 33 17.67 -27.05 -16.75
C LEU A 33 17.80 -28.42 -17.45
N PHE A 34 18.76 -28.58 -18.36
CA PHE A 34 18.94 -29.83 -19.11
C PHE A 34 19.91 -30.82 -18.45
N ARG A 35 20.85 -30.36 -17.61
CA ARG A 35 21.89 -31.24 -17.03
C ARG A 35 21.47 -31.93 -15.74
N GLN A 36 20.56 -31.35 -14.96
CA GLN A 36 20.14 -31.87 -13.66
C GLN A 36 18.68 -32.35 -13.75
N ARG A 37 18.47 -33.67 -13.94
CA ARG A 37 17.15 -34.34 -14.01
C ARG A 37 16.20 -33.86 -12.89
N GLY A 38 15.34 -32.87 -13.16
CA GLY A 38 14.34 -32.34 -12.23
C GLY A 38 14.85 -31.35 -11.17
N LEU A 39 16.05 -31.55 -10.61
CA LEU A 39 16.61 -30.66 -9.56
C LEU A 39 16.94 -29.25 -10.07
N GLY A 40 17.20 -29.08 -11.37
CA GLY A 40 17.47 -27.77 -11.98
C GLY A 40 16.29 -26.80 -11.89
N PHE A 41 15.05 -27.32 -11.94
CA PHE A 41 13.84 -26.52 -11.84
C PHE A 41 13.66 -25.97 -10.42
N PHE A 42 13.92 -26.78 -9.40
CA PHE A 42 13.88 -26.35 -8.01
C PHE A 42 14.94 -25.26 -7.73
N TYR A 43 16.14 -25.42 -8.29
CA TYR A 43 17.21 -24.42 -8.16
C TYR A 43 16.84 -23.07 -8.80
N LEU A 44 16.24 -23.10 -9.98
CA LEU A 44 15.68 -21.93 -10.68
C LEU A 44 14.58 -21.24 -9.86
N LEU A 45 13.69 -22.03 -9.25
CA LEU A 45 12.62 -21.52 -8.41
C LEU A 45 13.17 -20.84 -7.15
N CYS A 46 14.19 -21.42 -6.49
CA CYS A 46 14.86 -20.79 -5.36
C CYS A 46 15.53 -19.47 -5.74
N ILE A 47 16.23 -19.40 -6.88
CA ILE A 47 16.84 -18.14 -7.34
C ILE A 47 15.77 -17.09 -7.65
N SER A 48 14.66 -17.48 -8.29
CA SER A 48 13.54 -16.59 -8.57
C SER A 48 12.94 -16.01 -7.28
N ILE A 49 12.73 -16.84 -6.25
CA ILE A 49 12.25 -16.38 -4.95
C ILE A 49 13.24 -15.39 -4.33
N VAL A 50 14.53 -15.73 -4.28
CA VAL A 50 15.56 -14.88 -3.66
C VAL A 50 15.66 -13.53 -4.37
N LEU A 51 15.54 -13.49 -5.70
CA LEU A 51 15.54 -12.27 -6.48
C LEU A 51 14.21 -11.48 -6.37
N SER A 52 13.07 -12.16 -6.17
CA SER A 52 11.77 -11.51 -6.03
C SER A 52 11.65 -10.74 -4.71
N VAL A 53 12.27 -11.21 -3.62
CA VAL A 53 12.14 -10.56 -2.31
C VAL A 53 12.52 -9.06 -2.33
N PRO A 54 13.72 -8.65 -2.79
CA PRO A 54 14.08 -7.23 -2.84
C PRO A 54 13.21 -6.43 -3.81
N ALA A 55 12.81 -7.03 -4.94
CA ALA A 55 11.90 -6.39 -5.90
C ALA A 55 10.52 -6.11 -5.29
N SER A 56 9.96 -7.07 -4.54
CA SER A 56 8.69 -6.90 -3.83
C SER A 56 8.75 -5.80 -2.78
N TYR A 57 9.87 -5.66 -2.05
CA TYR A 57 10.04 -4.57 -1.08
C TYR A 57 10.08 -3.18 -1.75
N GLN A 58 10.74 -3.05 -2.91
CA GLN A 58 10.76 -1.78 -3.65
C GLN A 58 9.36 -1.37 -4.13
N VAL A 59 8.60 -2.31 -4.70
CA VAL A 59 7.22 -2.06 -5.14
C VAL A 59 6.31 -1.70 -3.96
N ALA A 60 6.46 -2.38 -2.83
CA ALA A 60 5.70 -2.05 -1.62
C ALA A 60 6.02 -0.64 -1.09
N GLY A 61 7.27 -0.21 -1.16
CA GLY A 61 7.68 1.16 -0.78
C GLY A 61 7.04 2.22 -1.67
N ILE A 62 7.08 2.01 -2.99
CA ILE A 62 6.44 2.90 -3.96
C ILE A 62 4.92 2.96 -3.75
N LEU A 63 4.27 1.81 -3.49
CA LEU A 63 2.84 1.77 -3.24
C LEU A 63 2.44 2.52 -1.95
N LYS A 64 3.27 2.45 -0.91
CA LYS A 64 3.07 3.26 0.31
C LYS A 64 3.18 4.75 0.02
N TYR A 65 4.15 5.16 -0.80
CA TYR A 65 4.32 6.55 -1.21
C TYR A 65 3.11 7.07 -1.98
N PHE A 66 2.62 6.33 -2.98
CA PHE A 66 1.41 6.69 -3.73
C PHE A 66 0.17 6.76 -2.83
N ARG A 67 0.03 5.86 -1.85
CA ARG A 67 -1.05 5.93 -0.86
C ARG A 67 -0.95 7.21 0.00
N GLY A 68 0.26 7.64 0.35
CA GLY A 68 0.49 8.92 1.03
C GLY A 68 0.05 10.12 0.19
N LEU A 69 0.40 10.13 -1.10
CA LEU A 69 -0.02 11.17 -2.04
C LEU A 69 -1.53 11.21 -2.24
N GLU A 70 -2.19 10.05 -2.27
CA GLU A 70 -3.65 9.95 -2.37
C GLU A 70 -4.36 10.65 -1.21
N ILE A 71 -3.82 10.53 0.01
CA ILE A 71 -4.35 11.24 1.19
C ILE A 71 -4.20 12.75 1.02
N SER A 72 -3.02 13.23 0.62
CA SER A 72 -2.80 14.66 0.39
C SER A 72 -3.70 15.21 -0.73
N SER A 73 -3.90 14.44 -1.80
CA SER A 73 -4.80 14.79 -2.89
C SER A 73 -6.25 14.86 -2.40
N LEU A 74 -6.70 13.88 -1.63
CA LEU A 74 -8.03 13.88 -1.03
C LEU A 74 -8.24 15.09 -0.11
N VAL A 75 -7.26 15.42 0.74
CA VAL A 75 -7.34 16.59 1.62
C VAL A 75 -7.41 17.90 0.81
N SER A 76 -6.65 18.02 -0.28
CA SER A 76 -6.69 19.21 -1.14
C SER A 76 -8.02 19.41 -1.87
N GLN A 77 -8.82 18.35 -2.02
CA GLN A 77 -10.16 18.42 -2.63
C GLN A 77 -11.25 18.85 -1.64
N ILE A 78 -10.93 18.93 -0.34
CA ILE A 78 -11.87 19.40 0.68
C ILE A 78 -12.10 20.90 0.45
N PRO A 79 -13.36 21.38 0.38
CA PRO A 79 -13.65 22.79 0.24
C PRO A 79 -12.97 23.61 1.35
N ALA A 80 -12.38 24.75 0.99
CA ALA A 80 -11.77 25.66 1.96
C ALA A 80 -12.83 26.06 3.01
N SER A 81 -12.56 25.72 4.26
CA SER A 81 -13.48 25.87 5.37
C SER A 81 -12.74 26.23 6.65
N TYR A 82 -13.43 26.93 7.54
CA TYR A 82 -12.92 27.44 8.80
C TYR A 82 -13.88 27.07 9.94
N LEU A 83 -13.36 27.04 11.17
CA LEU A 83 -14.20 26.97 12.35
C LEU A 83 -14.67 28.38 12.69
N ASN A 84 -15.98 28.59 12.67
CA ASN A 84 -16.56 29.88 13.04
C ASN A 84 -16.47 30.10 14.57
N SER A 85 -16.87 31.28 15.04
CA SER A 85 -16.85 31.63 16.46
C SER A 85 -17.71 30.74 17.36
N GLN A 86 -18.58 29.91 16.77
CA GLN A 86 -19.46 28.95 17.45
C GLN A 86 -18.87 27.52 17.42
N GLY A 87 -17.66 27.34 16.87
CA GLY A 87 -17.01 26.04 16.74
C GLY A 87 -17.53 25.16 15.62
N LEU A 88 -18.29 25.72 14.69
CA LEU A 88 -18.87 24.99 13.58
C LEU A 88 -18.03 25.16 12.32
N LEU A 89 -17.81 24.05 11.61
CA LEU A 89 -17.16 24.04 10.30
C LEU A 89 -18.04 24.76 9.28
N SER A 90 -17.56 25.89 8.79
CA SER A 90 -18.24 26.76 7.82
C SER A 90 -17.36 26.94 6.58
N PRO A 91 -17.90 26.82 5.34
CA PRO A 91 -17.14 27.08 4.13
C PRO A 91 -16.80 28.57 3.98
N ASN A 92 -15.65 28.87 3.36
CA ASN A 92 -15.16 30.24 3.22
C ASN A 92 -15.98 31.04 2.19
N ASP A 93 -16.14 30.52 0.98
CA ASP A 93 -16.67 31.31 -0.16
C ASP A 93 -17.50 30.49 -1.18
N ASN A 94 -17.81 29.22 -0.90
CA ASN A 94 -18.42 28.32 -1.89
C ASN A 94 -19.76 27.75 -1.36
N PRO A 95 -20.87 27.76 -2.13
CA PRO A 95 -22.14 27.13 -1.74
C PRO A 95 -22.07 25.59 -1.66
N GLU A 96 -20.92 24.96 -1.90
CA GLU A 96 -20.74 23.51 -1.75
C GLU A 96 -20.69 23.10 -0.27
N ASN A 97 -21.86 23.15 0.39
CA ASN A 97 -22.08 22.63 1.75
C ASN A 97 -22.09 21.09 1.80
N PHE A 98 -22.10 20.44 0.63
CA PHE A 98 -22.08 19.00 0.49
C PHE A 98 -21.17 18.58 -0.68
N LYS A 99 -20.21 17.69 -0.42
CA LYS A 99 -19.30 17.15 -1.44
C LYS A 99 -18.86 15.74 -1.09
N ILE A 100 -18.87 14.84 -2.07
CA ILE A 100 -18.32 13.48 -1.93
C ILE A 100 -16.96 13.46 -2.61
N LEU A 101 -15.91 13.26 -1.82
CA LEU A 101 -14.54 13.11 -2.30
C LEU A 101 -14.24 11.64 -2.51
N ARG A 102 -13.77 11.31 -3.71
CA ARG A 102 -13.52 9.93 -4.14
C ARG A 102 -12.03 9.70 -4.28
N ASN A 103 -11.61 8.48 -3.96
CA ASN A 103 -10.22 8.05 -4.10
C ASN A 103 -9.87 7.74 -5.56
N SER A 104 -8.61 7.37 -5.82
CA SER A 104 -8.12 7.02 -7.17
C SER A 104 -8.85 5.83 -7.81
N LYS A 105 -9.55 5.02 -7.01
CA LYS A 105 -10.38 3.88 -7.43
C LYS A 105 -11.86 4.23 -7.58
N ASN A 106 -12.20 5.52 -7.58
CA ASN A 106 -13.57 6.02 -7.64
C ASN A 106 -14.46 5.58 -6.46
N GLN A 107 -13.87 5.20 -5.32
CA GLN A 107 -14.60 4.86 -4.10
C GLN A 107 -14.73 6.11 -3.20
N PRO A 108 -15.89 6.31 -2.55
CA PRO A 108 -16.12 7.43 -1.64
C PRO A 108 -15.17 7.31 -0.43
N ALA A 109 -14.39 8.36 -0.17
CA ALA A 109 -13.36 8.37 0.86
C ALA A 109 -13.67 9.38 1.97
N ILE A 110 -14.08 10.59 1.60
CA ILE A 110 -14.46 11.65 2.54
C ILE A 110 -15.77 12.26 2.06
N VAL A 111 -16.71 12.44 2.97
CA VAL A 111 -17.93 13.21 2.70
C VAL A 111 -17.86 14.51 3.48
N TYR A 112 -17.90 15.62 2.77
CA TYR A 112 -18.05 16.95 3.34
C TYR A 112 -19.54 17.27 3.43
N ASN A 113 -20.05 17.54 4.63
CA ASN A 113 -21.47 17.70 4.92
C ASN A 113 -21.70 18.73 6.04
N THR A 114 -21.44 20.00 5.77
CA THR A 114 -21.59 21.07 6.77
C THR A 114 -23.04 21.37 7.11
N GLU A 115 -24.01 20.93 6.30
CA GLU A 115 -25.44 21.07 6.60
C GLU A 115 -26.03 19.92 7.42
N ASN A 116 -25.21 18.94 7.82
CA ASN A 116 -25.65 17.75 8.55
C ASN A 116 -26.80 16.99 7.84
N ARG A 117 -26.82 17.01 6.50
CA ARG A 117 -27.83 16.30 5.70
C ARG A 117 -27.72 14.79 5.95
N THR A 118 -28.83 14.08 5.91
CA THR A 118 -28.82 12.62 5.96
C THR A 118 -28.10 12.06 4.73
N LEU A 119 -27.09 11.21 4.96
CA LEU A 119 -26.34 10.57 3.89
C LEU A 119 -27.20 9.50 3.21
N SER A 120 -27.23 9.49 1.88
CA SER A 120 -27.84 8.44 1.07
C SER A 120 -26.80 7.67 0.24
N ASP A 121 -27.10 6.40 -0.02
CA ASP A 121 -26.41 5.53 -0.96
C ASP A 121 -24.87 5.55 -0.83
N ASP A 122 -24.20 6.04 -1.87
CA ASP A 122 -22.76 6.05 -2.06
C ASP A 122 -22.03 6.86 -0.97
N ALA A 123 -22.67 7.86 -0.37
CA ALA A 123 -22.08 8.66 0.69
C ALA A 123 -21.95 7.87 2.02
N LEU A 124 -22.80 6.86 2.26
CA LEU A 124 -22.73 6.03 3.47
C LEU A 124 -21.47 5.17 3.51
N ALA A 125 -20.98 4.76 2.34
CA ALA A 125 -19.79 3.93 2.19
C ALA A 125 -18.48 4.68 2.50
N ALA A 126 -18.52 6.01 2.60
CA ALA A 126 -17.35 6.79 2.96
C ALA A 126 -16.92 6.52 4.42
N PRO A 127 -15.64 6.22 4.67
CA PRO A 127 -15.12 5.98 6.01
C PRO A 127 -15.01 7.27 6.85
N ILE A 128 -14.97 8.44 6.22
CA ILE A 128 -14.84 9.73 6.91
C ILE A 128 -16.00 10.64 6.47
N GLU A 129 -16.67 11.26 7.45
CA GLU A 129 -17.68 12.29 7.23
C GLU A 129 -17.31 13.53 8.05
N LEU A 130 -17.24 14.69 7.40
CA LEU A 130 -17.01 16.00 8.01
C LEU A 130 -18.36 16.68 8.16
N LYS A 131 -18.88 16.72 9.39
CA LYS A 131 -20.09 17.47 9.76
C LYS A 131 -19.73 18.89 10.20
N SER A 132 -20.75 19.70 10.47
CA SER A 132 -20.55 21.05 11.03
C SER A 132 -19.95 21.03 12.43
N ASP A 133 -20.35 20.11 13.28
CA ASP A 133 -20.03 20.07 14.71
C ASP A 133 -18.92 19.08 15.07
N ALA A 134 -18.73 18.07 14.23
CA ALA A 134 -17.77 17.00 14.44
C ALA A 134 -17.29 16.38 13.12
N PHE A 135 -16.22 15.59 13.21
CA PHE A 135 -15.89 14.62 12.17
C PHE A 135 -16.15 13.20 12.66
N ILE A 136 -16.76 12.40 11.79
CA ILE A 136 -17.15 11.02 12.06
C ILE A 136 -16.19 10.11 11.31
N ILE A 137 -15.58 9.18 12.04
CA ILE A 137 -14.71 8.14 11.50
C ILE A 137 -15.43 6.80 11.66
N LYS A 138 -15.69 6.13 10.53
CA LYS A 138 -16.22 4.77 10.47
C LYS A 138 -15.06 3.82 10.21
N SER A 139 -14.82 2.92 11.15
CA SER A 139 -13.80 1.88 11.03
C SER A 139 -14.40 0.50 11.29
N ALA A 140 -13.66 -0.56 10.98
CA ALA A 140 -14.07 -1.93 11.33
C ALA A 140 -14.26 -2.14 12.86
N LYS A 141 -13.69 -1.27 13.69
CA LYS A 141 -13.82 -1.31 15.16
C LYS A 141 -15.06 -0.56 15.68
N GLY A 142 -15.76 0.16 14.82
CA GLY A 142 -16.92 0.98 15.19
C GLY A 142 -16.85 2.40 14.62
N VAL A 143 -17.83 3.21 15.03
CA VAL A 143 -17.99 4.60 14.63
C VAL A 143 -17.52 5.50 15.77
N SER A 144 -16.65 6.46 15.48
CA SER A 144 -16.17 7.47 16.42
C SER A 144 -16.57 8.84 15.93
N SER A 145 -17.17 9.65 16.80
CA SER A 145 -17.48 11.06 16.54
C SER A 145 -16.52 11.92 17.35
N ILE A 146 -15.82 12.82 16.69
CA ILE A 146 -14.82 13.69 17.33
C ILE A 146 -15.25 15.15 17.11
N PRO A 147 -15.63 15.88 18.17
CA PRO A 147 -16.03 17.27 18.03
C PRO A 147 -14.83 18.15 17.68
N TYR A 148 -15.08 19.26 16.98
CA TYR A 148 -14.00 20.20 16.65
C TYR A 148 -13.51 20.99 17.87
N ILE A 149 -14.40 21.19 18.85
CA ILE A 149 -14.10 21.82 20.12
C ILE A 149 -14.37 20.81 21.24
N ALA A 150 -13.39 20.64 22.12
CA ALA A 150 -13.43 19.75 23.27
C ALA A 150 -14.10 20.41 24.49
#